data_AF-A0A4Z1NWX9-F1
#
_entry.id   AF-A0A4Z1NWX9-F1
#
_cell.length_a   1.000
_cell.length_b   1.000
_cell.length_c   1.000
_cell.angle_alpha   90.00
_cell.angle_beta   90.00
_cell.angle_gamma   90.00
#
_symmetry.space_group_name_H-M   'P 1'
#
loop_
_entity.id
_entity.type
_entity.pdbx_description
1 polymer ?
#
loop_
_entity_poly.entity_id
_entity_poly.type
_entity_poly.pdbx_seq_one_letter_code
_entity_poly.pdbx_strand_id
1 'polypeptide(L)'
;MRYSAAFIAILASIPPTLGSRDVQRRGASARISNANTPPVTVKGNAFFVGDKRFYIRGVDYQPGGDGAKKDPLASTTDCSRDVKYFKKLGINTIRVYAVDNSVNHDECMKLLADAGIYLAVDVNTPGYSLNRETWWSLKASYNEVYMQSVFSTVEQFAKYDNTLLFFSANEVVNAINSTFAAPYIKAVGRDIKQFMKARNLRAVPSGYSAADVEENRFQMAQYLNCGGDDERSDFFAFNDYSWCAPSDFQKSGWDKKVQQYSSYPLPLFLSEYGCNTNKRDFGEVATLYSDKMTAVYSGGLSYEYSQGANKYGLVQIDNSGSIEELPDLAVLAAAFKNTPMPSGPGGYKSDAKASNCPTASNQWSVTNTSLPIMPKNAAQYMTNGAGPGPGFNKDPKYPNGSQWAGTPTPGFGAVGASSSSSSGKSGNNTGGAKKSGGVVPSAPARVTWLILASALGFAFRFL
;
A
#
# COMPACT_ATOMS: atom_id res chain seq x y z
N MET A 1 -40.28 35.22 -70.43
CA MET A 1 -39.46 34.00 -70.22
C MET A 1 -38.08 34.44 -69.76
N ARG A 2 -37.76 34.25 -68.47
CA ARG A 2 -36.47 34.61 -67.88
C ARG A 2 -35.79 33.33 -67.40
N TYR A 3 -34.65 32.99 -67.98
CA TYR A 3 -33.68 32.10 -67.35
C TYR A 3 -32.27 32.61 -67.67
N SER A 4 -31.65 33.22 -66.67
CA SER A 4 -30.20 33.45 -66.60
C SER A 4 -29.55 32.15 -66.13
N ALA A 5 -28.54 31.67 -66.86
CA ALA A 5 -27.74 30.52 -66.48
C ALA A 5 -26.81 30.87 -65.32
N ALA A 6 -26.93 30.14 -64.21
CA ALA A 6 -26.04 30.21 -63.06
C ALA A 6 -24.95 29.13 -63.18
N PHE A 7 -23.69 29.55 -63.05
CA PHE A 7 -22.53 28.67 -62.93
C PHE A 7 -22.51 27.98 -61.56
N ILE A 8 -22.48 26.65 -61.54
CA ILE A 8 -22.30 25.83 -60.33
C ILE A 8 -20.80 25.53 -60.17
N ALA A 9 -20.21 26.01 -59.08
CA ALA A 9 -18.87 25.64 -58.65
C ALA A 9 -18.90 24.30 -57.92
N ILE A 10 -18.15 23.31 -58.42
CA ILE A 10 -17.98 22.01 -57.78
C ILE A 10 -16.84 22.14 -56.75
N LEU A 11 -17.19 22.15 -55.47
CA LEU A 11 -16.25 22.03 -54.36
C LEU A 11 -15.87 20.55 -54.18
N ALA A 12 -14.62 20.21 -54.49
CA ALA A 12 -14.05 18.90 -54.18
C ALA A 12 -13.80 18.78 -52.67
N SER A 13 -14.52 17.88 -52.00
CA SER A 13 -14.32 17.52 -50.61
C SER A 13 -13.09 16.63 -50.47
N ILE A 14 -12.03 17.16 -49.84
CA ILE A 14 -10.86 16.38 -49.44
C ILE A 14 -11.27 15.56 -48.19
N PRO A 15 -11.18 14.22 -48.20
CA PRO A 15 -11.42 13.43 -47.00
C PRO A 15 -10.34 13.74 -45.95
N PRO A 16 -10.68 13.85 -44.66
CA PRO A 16 -9.68 14.04 -43.62
C PRO A 16 -8.78 12.81 -43.58
N THR A 17 -7.50 13.01 -43.89
CA THR A 17 -6.46 12.01 -43.63
C THR A 17 -6.49 11.70 -42.14
N LEU A 18 -6.84 10.45 -41.80
CA LEU A 18 -6.61 9.86 -40.49
C LEU A 18 -5.10 9.92 -40.20
N GLY A 19 -4.66 11.03 -39.61
CA GLY A 19 -3.36 11.11 -38.98
C GLY A 19 -3.33 10.04 -37.90
N SER A 20 -2.43 9.07 -38.06
CA SER A 20 -2.05 8.15 -37.00
C SER A 20 -1.80 8.99 -35.75
N ARG A 21 -2.68 8.88 -34.76
CA ARG A 21 -2.37 9.35 -33.41
C ARG A 21 -1.18 8.54 -32.97
N ASP A 22 0.00 9.12 -33.09
CA ASP A 22 1.18 8.66 -32.36
C ASP A 22 0.72 8.59 -30.90
N VAL A 23 0.50 7.38 -30.41
CA VAL A 23 0.42 7.11 -28.98
C VAL A 23 1.84 7.34 -28.52
N GLN A 24 2.16 8.61 -28.27
CA GLN A 24 3.38 9.04 -27.62
C GLN A 24 3.38 8.26 -26.31
N ARG A 25 4.19 7.20 -26.23
CA ARG A 25 4.46 6.50 -24.98
C ARG A 25 4.88 7.59 -24.02
N ARG A 26 4.00 8.01 -23.10
CA ARG A 26 4.39 8.94 -22.03
C ARG A 26 5.55 8.25 -21.32
N GLY A 27 6.76 8.78 -21.53
CA GLY A 27 7.95 8.31 -20.83
C GLY A 27 7.73 8.48 -19.32
N ALA A 28 8.50 7.74 -18.52
CA ALA A 28 8.54 7.95 -17.08
C ALA A 28 8.69 9.45 -16.76
N SER A 29 7.89 9.98 -15.84
CA SER A 29 8.01 11.37 -15.39
C SER A 29 9.44 11.62 -14.89
N ALA A 30 9.99 12.78 -15.20
CA ALA A 30 11.35 13.14 -14.76
C ALA A 30 11.43 13.07 -13.23
N ARG A 31 12.47 12.41 -12.74
CA ARG A 31 12.73 12.25 -11.31
C ARG A 31 12.97 13.63 -10.66
N ILE A 32 12.31 13.88 -9.54
CA ILE A 32 12.43 15.10 -8.73
C ILE A 32 13.35 14.78 -7.56
N SER A 33 14.61 15.18 -7.71
CA SER A 33 15.66 14.91 -6.73
C SER A 33 15.82 16.03 -5.71
N ASN A 34 16.21 15.64 -4.50
CA ASN A 34 16.57 16.56 -3.41
C ASN A 34 17.74 15.98 -2.61
N ALA A 35 18.77 16.79 -2.37
CA ALA A 35 19.99 16.36 -1.69
C ALA A 35 19.78 16.05 -0.20
N ASN A 36 18.76 16.65 0.43
CA ASN A 36 18.44 16.43 1.84
C ASN A 36 17.71 15.09 2.07
N THR A 37 17.10 14.55 1.02
CA THR A 37 16.31 13.32 1.06
C THR A 37 16.66 12.38 -0.10
N PRO A 38 17.92 11.90 -0.21
CA PRO A 38 18.27 10.94 -1.24
C PRO A 38 17.44 9.65 -1.08
N PRO A 39 17.12 8.93 -2.16
CA PRO A 39 16.21 7.79 -2.05
C PRO A 39 16.68 6.73 -1.07
N VAL A 40 15.72 6.23 -0.31
CA VAL A 40 15.91 5.07 0.55
C VAL A 40 15.80 3.79 -0.28
N THR A 41 16.67 2.83 0.03
CA THR A 41 16.73 1.49 -0.58
C THR A 41 16.65 0.42 0.49
N VAL A 42 16.35 -0.82 0.09
CA VAL A 42 16.33 -1.99 0.99
C VAL A 42 17.61 -2.80 0.77
N LYS A 43 18.28 -3.17 1.87
CA LYS A 43 19.39 -4.13 1.87
C LYS A 43 19.16 -5.12 3.03
N GLY A 44 18.96 -6.39 2.71
CA GLY A 44 18.59 -7.40 3.71
C GLY A 44 17.33 -6.98 4.47
N ASN A 45 17.37 -7.03 5.80
CA ASN A 45 16.24 -6.64 6.66
C ASN A 45 16.26 -5.17 7.13
N ALA A 46 16.90 -4.25 6.40
CA ALA A 46 16.94 -2.83 6.79
C ALA A 46 16.89 -1.85 5.60
N PHE A 47 16.53 -0.61 5.92
CA PHE A 47 16.53 0.53 4.98
C PHE A 47 17.86 1.27 4.98
N PHE A 48 18.24 1.85 3.84
CA PHE A 48 19.50 2.56 3.65
C PHE A 48 19.38 3.79 2.76
N VAL A 49 20.09 4.86 3.14
CA VAL A 49 20.45 5.97 2.27
C VAL A 49 21.92 5.81 1.92
N GLY A 50 22.21 5.38 0.68
CA GLY A 50 23.55 4.93 0.30
C GLY A 50 23.99 3.74 1.17
N ASP A 51 25.03 3.94 1.97
CA ASP A 51 25.54 2.92 2.91
C ASP A 51 25.19 3.21 4.38
N LYS A 52 24.46 4.29 4.65
CA LYS A 52 24.00 4.63 6.00
C LYS A 52 22.64 4.01 6.24
N ARG A 53 22.53 3.24 7.32
CA ARG A 53 21.25 2.68 7.75
C ARG A 53 20.25 3.81 8.04
N PHE A 54 19.05 3.66 7.52
CA PHE A 54 17.93 4.58 7.72
C PHE A 54 16.97 3.98 8.74
N TYR A 55 16.73 4.71 9.83
CA TYR A 55 15.68 4.39 10.78
C TYR A 55 14.52 5.36 10.59
N ILE A 56 13.31 4.83 10.48
CA ILE A 56 12.09 5.61 10.45
C ILE A 56 11.88 6.21 11.84
N ARG A 57 11.82 7.53 11.92
CA ARG A 57 11.32 8.26 13.08
C ARG A 57 10.27 9.23 12.59
N GLY A 58 9.02 8.87 12.83
CA GLY A 58 7.92 9.57 12.19
C GLY A 58 6.69 9.74 13.03
N VAL A 59 5.69 10.34 12.39
CA VAL A 59 4.34 10.54 12.90
C VAL A 59 3.36 10.30 11.76
N ASP A 60 2.20 9.75 12.09
CA ASP A 60 1.09 9.61 11.16
C ASP A 60 0.39 10.97 10.93
N TYR A 61 0.27 11.39 9.68
CA TYR A 61 -0.17 12.72 9.28
C TYR A 61 -1.36 12.66 8.33
N GLN A 62 -2.56 12.56 8.89
CA GLN A 62 -3.81 12.58 8.15
C GLN A 62 -4.86 13.41 8.87
N PRO A 63 -4.85 14.75 8.74
CA PRO A 63 -5.90 15.62 9.24
C PRO A 63 -7.30 15.12 8.87
N GLY A 64 -8.08 14.72 9.88
CA GLY A 64 -9.41 14.12 9.73
C GLY A 64 -9.47 12.59 9.95
N GLY A 65 -8.33 11.93 10.13
CA GLY A 65 -8.20 10.49 10.33
C GLY A 65 -7.99 9.71 9.02
N ASP A 66 -7.59 8.44 9.14
CA ASP A 66 -7.31 7.51 8.04
C ASP A 66 -8.49 7.29 7.08
N GLY A 67 -9.73 7.42 7.56
CA GLY A 67 -10.96 7.37 6.77
C GLY A 67 -11.33 8.68 6.06
N ALA A 68 -10.60 9.78 6.30
CA ALA A 68 -10.95 11.07 5.73
C ALA A 68 -10.62 11.15 4.23
N LYS A 69 -11.53 11.79 3.49
CA LYS A 69 -11.29 12.20 2.09
C LYS A 69 -10.64 13.57 2.03
N LYS A 70 -9.53 13.73 2.74
CA LYS A 70 -8.77 14.97 2.79
C LYS A 70 -7.32 14.67 2.47
N ASP A 71 -6.73 15.40 1.54
CA ASP A 71 -5.35 15.22 1.17
C ASP A 71 -4.55 16.35 1.82
N PRO A 72 -3.75 16.07 2.85
CA PRO A 72 -2.96 17.11 3.46
C PRO A 72 -1.78 17.56 2.58
N LEU A 73 -1.37 16.77 1.61
CA LEU A 73 -0.26 17.06 0.69
C LEU A 73 -0.68 17.92 -0.51
N ALA A 74 -1.97 18.02 -0.78
CA ALA A 74 -2.53 18.85 -1.85
C ALA A 74 -2.57 20.35 -1.52
N SER A 75 -2.36 20.72 -0.24
CA SER A 75 -2.49 22.09 0.25
C SER A 75 -1.12 22.61 0.71
N THR A 76 -0.51 23.48 -0.10
CA THR A 76 0.78 24.11 0.22
C THR A 76 0.72 24.90 1.53
N THR A 77 -0.43 25.51 1.85
CA THR A 77 -0.67 26.21 3.11
C THR A 77 -0.64 25.27 4.30
N ASP A 78 -1.36 24.14 4.23
CA ASP A 78 -1.38 23.14 5.32
C ASP A 78 0.01 22.52 5.50
N CYS A 79 0.67 22.13 4.40
CA CYS A 79 2.03 21.59 4.46
C CYS A 79 3.03 22.58 5.05
N SER A 80 3.02 23.84 4.61
CA SER A 80 3.93 24.87 5.14
C SER A 80 3.69 25.11 6.63
N ARG A 81 2.43 25.10 7.07
CA ARG A 81 2.04 25.23 8.46
C ARG A 81 2.54 24.04 9.29
N ASP A 82 2.44 22.82 8.79
CA ASP A 82 2.70 21.61 9.59
C ASP A 82 4.18 21.18 9.58
N VAL A 83 4.93 21.48 8.52
CA VAL A 83 6.38 21.19 8.42
C VAL A 83 7.19 21.79 9.57
N LYS A 84 6.80 22.96 10.10
CA LYS A 84 7.50 23.54 11.28
C LYS A 84 7.37 22.65 12.52
N TYR A 85 6.24 21.95 12.70
CA TYR A 85 6.04 21.05 13.83
C TYR A 85 6.74 19.71 13.61
N PHE A 86 6.83 19.23 12.37
CA PHE A 86 7.68 18.08 12.04
C PHE A 86 9.16 18.36 12.36
N LYS A 87 9.64 19.56 12.00
CA LYS A 87 10.98 20.03 12.42
C LYS A 87 11.12 20.14 13.93
N LYS A 88 10.10 20.64 14.63
CA LYS A 88 10.07 20.72 16.10
C LYS A 88 10.19 19.34 16.76
N LEU A 89 9.53 18.33 16.19
CA LEU A 89 9.60 16.94 16.65
C LEU A 89 10.95 16.28 16.32
N GLY A 90 11.68 16.78 15.31
CA GLY A 90 12.92 16.16 14.84
C GLY A 90 12.68 14.83 14.12
N ILE A 91 11.53 14.70 13.45
CA ILE A 91 11.17 13.50 12.67
C ILE A 91 11.75 13.56 11.26
N ASN A 92 11.93 12.39 10.65
CA ASN A 92 12.40 12.25 9.27
C ASN A 92 11.34 11.63 8.35
N THR A 93 10.20 11.17 8.87
CA THR A 93 9.18 10.47 8.08
C THR A 93 7.79 10.90 8.52
N ILE A 94 6.88 11.07 7.57
CA ILE A 94 5.44 11.12 7.83
C ILE A 94 4.75 9.97 7.09
N ARG A 95 3.64 9.47 7.65
CA ARG A 95 2.74 8.58 6.92
C ARG A 95 1.47 9.32 6.53
N VAL A 96 1.02 9.16 5.30
CA VAL A 96 -0.26 9.68 4.81
C VAL A 96 -1.09 8.51 4.27
N TYR A 97 -2.28 8.32 4.81
CA TYR A 97 -3.17 7.19 4.52
C TYR A 97 -4.00 7.37 3.25
N ALA A 98 -4.23 8.62 2.83
CA ALA A 98 -5.00 8.92 1.63
C ALA A 98 -4.48 10.18 0.96
N VAL A 99 -4.19 10.06 -0.34
CA VAL A 99 -3.82 11.16 -1.25
C VAL A 99 -4.78 11.20 -2.44
N ASP A 100 -5.08 12.39 -2.93
CA ASP A 100 -5.89 12.64 -4.12
C ASP A 100 -5.00 12.54 -5.35
N ASN A 101 -4.96 11.37 -5.97
CA ASN A 101 -4.13 11.11 -7.15
C ASN A 101 -4.57 11.83 -8.45
N SER A 102 -5.50 12.81 -8.36
CA SER A 102 -5.90 13.69 -9.47
C SER A 102 -5.27 15.09 -9.41
N VAL A 103 -4.67 15.49 -8.27
CA VAL A 103 -4.07 16.84 -8.07
C VAL A 103 -2.55 16.80 -8.06
N ASN A 104 -1.87 17.95 -8.09
CA ASN A 104 -0.41 18.04 -8.07
C ASN A 104 0.12 18.10 -6.61
N HIS A 105 1.26 17.47 -6.33
CA HIS A 105 1.88 17.41 -5.00
C HIS A 105 3.31 17.99 -4.94
N ASP A 106 3.80 18.60 -6.02
CA ASP A 106 5.19 18.99 -6.20
C ASP A 106 5.63 19.98 -5.10
N GLU A 107 4.79 20.97 -4.78
CA GLU A 107 5.11 21.99 -3.78
C GLU A 107 5.24 21.41 -2.37
N CYS A 108 4.26 20.62 -1.92
CA CYS A 108 4.32 20.01 -0.59
C CYS A 108 5.45 18.98 -0.48
N MET A 109 5.62 18.13 -1.50
CA MET A 109 6.72 17.17 -1.53
C MET A 109 8.08 17.85 -1.49
N LYS A 110 8.22 19.01 -2.15
CA LYS A 110 9.42 19.85 -2.04
C LYS A 110 9.61 20.41 -0.63
N LEU A 111 8.56 20.94 0.01
CA LEU A 111 8.64 21.47 1.38
C LEU A 111 9.07 20.39 2.39
N LEU A 112 8.53 19.17 2.25
CA LEU A 112 8.94 18.01 3.05
C LEU A 112 10.40 17.66 2.79
N ALA A 113 10.80 17.56 1.51
CA ALA A 113 12.17 17.23 1.12
C ALA A 113 13.19 18.26 1.63
N ASP A 114 12.90 19.56 1.48
CA ASP A 114 13.72 20.65 2.00
C ASP A 114 13.84 20.61 3.53
N ALA A 115 12.86 20.02 4.22
CA ALA A 115 12.87 19.78 5.65
C ALA A 115 13.56 18.47 6.07
N GLY A 116 14.04 17.65 5.12
CA GLY A 116 14.62 16.33 5.41
C GLY A 116 13.58 15.25 5.71
N ILE A 117 12.34 15.45 5.29
CA ILE A 117 11.20 14.58 5.60
C ILE A 117 10.83 13.72 4.39
N TYR A 118 10.73 12.43 4.65
CA TYR A 118 10.25 11.43 3.71
C TYR A 118 8.76 11.13 3.92
N LEU A 119 8.13 10.66 2.85
CA LEU A 119 6.74 10.24 2.82
C LEU A 119 6.64 8.71 2.73
N ALA A 120 6.02 8.09 3.73
CA ALA A 120 5.38 6.79 3.60
C ALA A 120 3.92 7.03 3.17
N VAL A 121 3.48 6.47 2.04
CA VAL A 121 2.13 6.73 1.54
C VAL A 121 1.37 5.45 1.22
N ASP A 122 0.13 5.39 1.69
CA ASP A 122 -0.80 4.35 1.31
C ASP A 122 -1.33 4.61 -0.10
N VAL A 123 -1.28 3.60 -0.97
CA VAL A 123 -1.75 3.73 -2.36
C VAL A 123 -3.26 3.56 -2.51
N ASN A 124 -3.94 3.30 -1.39
CA ASN A 124 -5.36 3.06 -1.29
C ASN A 124 -6.07 4.31 -0.78
N THR A 125 -7.38 4.39 -1.02
CA THR A 125 -8.23 5.41 -0.42
C THR A 125 -9.54 4.77 0.03
N PRO A 126 -10.37 5.43 0.85
CA PRO A 126 -11.67 4.87 1.25
C PRO A 126 -12.57 4.45 0.08
N GLY A 127 -12.43 5.10 -1.09
CA GLY A 127 -13.16 4.74 -2.30
C GLY A 127 -12.51 3.65 -3.16
N TYR A 128 -11.20 3.42 -2.99
CA TYR A 128 -10.39 2.56 -3.85
C TYR A 128 -9.48 1.68 -2.98
N SER A 129 -10.02 0.56 -2.52
CA SER A 129 -9.36 -0.36 -1.60
C SER A 129 -9.93 -1.78 -1.71
N LEU A 130 -9.18 -2.77 -1.22
CA LEU A 130 -9.66 -4.14 -1.04
C LEU A 130 -10.73 -4.20 0.05
N ASN A 131 -11.84 -4.88 -0.24
CA ASN A 131 -12.95 -5.04 0.69
C ASN A 131 -12.89 -6.39 1.40
N ARG A 132 -12.61 -6.33 2.70
CA ARG A 132 -12.39 -7.49 3.56
C ARG A 132 -13.65 -8.19 4.04
N GLU A 133 -14.85 -7.62 3.82
CA GLU A 133 -16.10 -8.08 4.45
C GLU A 133 -16.42 -9.55 4.18
N THR A 134 -16.23 -10.00 2.93
CA THR A 134 -16.49 -11.36 2.51
C THR A 134 -15.52 -11.77 1.42
N TRP A 135 -15.44 -13.07 1.18
CA TRP A 135 -14.67 -13.58 0.03
C TRP A 135 -15.17 -13.01 -1.32
N TRP A 136 -16.49 -12.81 -1.45
CA TRP A 136 -17.09 -12.28 -2.66
C TRP A 136 -16.77 -10.80 -2.89
N SER A 137 -16.90 -9.96 -1.86
CA SER A 137 -16.57 -8.53 -1.95
C SER A 137 -15.07 -8.31 -2.14
N LEU A 138 -14.23 -9.15 -1.55
CA LEU A 138 -12.79 -9.11 -1.77
C LEU A 138 -12.43 -9.41 -3.23
N LYS A 139 -12.99 -10.49 -3.79
CA LYS A 139 -12.79 -10.82 -5.21
C LYS A 139 -13.27 -9.69 -6.11
N ALA A 140 -14.44 -9.11 -5.82
CA ALA A 140 -15.04 -8.06 -6.63
C ALA A 140 -14.25 -6.75 -6.61
N SER A 141 -13.73 -6.34 -5.45
CA SER A 141 -12.99 -5.09 -5.27
C SER A 141 -11.61 -5.08 -5.92
N TYR A 142 -11.00 -6.26 -6.13
CA TYR A 142 -9.77 -6.39 -6.92
C TYR A 142 -10.07 -6.49 -8.41
N ASN A 143 -10.27 -5.32 -9.02
CA ASN A 143 -10.59 -5.11 -10.42
C ASN A 143 -9.75 -3.97 -11.03
N GLU A 144 -9.90 -3.73 -12.33
CA GLU A 144 -9.13 -2.73 -13.06
C GLU A 144 -9.34 -1.29 -12.58
N VAL A 145 -10.51 -0.94 -12.07
CA VAL A 145 -10.81 0.41 -11.58
C VAL A 145 -10.04 0.70 -10.29
N TYR A 146 -9.97 -0.30 -9.41
CA TYR A 146 -9.10 -0.25 -8.24
C TYR A 146 -7.62 -0.16 -8.64
N MET A 147 -7.16 -1.04 -9.53
CA MET A 147 -5.76 -1.07 -9.95
C MET A 147 -5.32 0.21 -10.67
N GLN A 148 -6.21 0.86 -11.42
CA GLN A 148 -5.92 2.17 -12.00
C GLN A 148 -5.60 3.21 -10.93
N SER A 149 -6.41 3.30 -9.88
CA SER A 149 -6.20 4.25 -8.79
C SER A 149 -4.87 4.01 -8.08
N VAL A 150 -4.59 2.74 -7.75
CA VAL A 150 -3.31 2.31 -7.16
C VAL A 150 -2.12 2.71 -8.04
N PHE A 151 -2.17 2.38 -9.33
CA PHE A 151 -1.09 2.68 -10.26
C PHE A 151 -0.93 4.19 -10.51
N SER A 152 -2.01 4.97 -10.48
CA SER A 152 -1.95 6.43 -10.60
C SER A 152 -1.19 7.04 -9.41
N THR A 153 -1.50 6.60 -8.19
CA THR A 153 -0.77 7.03 -6.99
C THR A 153 0.71 6.65 -7.09
N VAL A 154 1.02 5.42 -7.51
CA VAL A 154 2.41 4.97 -7.69
C VAL A 154 3.15 5.80 -8.75
N GLU A 155 2.56 5.99 -9.94
CA GLU A 155 3.18 6.76 -11.03
C GLU A 155 3.45 8.22 -10.62
N GLN A 156 2.53 8.79 -9.83
CA GLN A 156 2.65 10.15 -9.34
C GLN A 156 3.73 10.35 -8.28
N PHE A 157 3.82 9.42 -7.31
CA PHE A 157 4.71 9.59 -6.15
C PHE A 157 6.08 8.94 -6.33
N ALA A 158 6.25 8.00 -7.26
CA ALA A 158 7.55 7.36 -7.51
C ALA A 158 8.61 8.34 -8.05
N LYS A 159 8.20 9.47 -8.64
CA LYS A 159 9.11 10.48 -9.17
C LYS A 159 9.87 11.27 -8.09
N TYR A 160 9.34 11.40 -6.87
CA TYR A 160 10.00 12.16 -5.79
C TYR A 160 11.03 11.30 -5.05
N ASP A 161 12.22 11.82 -4.81
CA ASP A 161 13.25 11.10 -4.04
C ASP A 161 12.84 10.82 -2.60
N ASN A 162 12.05 11.73 -2.00
CA ASN A 162 11.58 11.61 -0.63
C ASN A 162 10.31 10.76 -0.47
N THR A 163 9.77 10.12 -1.51
CA THR A 163 8.80 9.04 -1.29
C THR A 163 9.57 7.81 -0.81
N LEU A 164 9.52 7.55 0.50
CA LEU A 164 10.21 6.46 1.18
C LEU A 164 9.67 5.10 0.76
N LEU A 165 8.35 4.93 0.84
CA LEU A 165 7.70 3.63 0.63
C LEU A 165 6.23 3.77 0.26
N PHE A 166 5.69 2.69 -0.31
CA PHE A 166 4.27 2.51 -0.59
C PHE A 166 3.66 1.41 0.28
N PHE A 167 2.60 1.72 1.02
CA PHE A 167 1.74 0.69 1.61
C PHE A 167 0.73 0.19 0.57
N SER A 168 0.85 -1.07 0.15
CA SER A 168 -0.02 -1.75 -0.80
C SER A 168 -1.44 -1.97 -0.24
N ALA A 169 -1.57 -2.06 1.08
CA ALA A 169 -2.83 -2.11 1.82
C ALA A 169 -2.59 -1.80 3.31
N ASN A 170 -3.68 -1.46 4.02
CA ASN A 170 -3.69 -1.21 5.46
C ASN A 170 -4.75 -2.06 6.16
N GLU A 171 -4.32 -2.88 7.11
CA GLU A 171 -5.15 -3.69 8.02
C GLU A 171 -6.27 -4.51 7.36
N VAL A 172 -6.15 -4.86 6.07
CA VAL A 172 -7.18 -5.64 5.37
C VAL A 172 -7.39 -7.00 6.05
N VAL A 173 -6.33 -7.60 6.56
CA VAL A 173 -6.42 -8.68 7.57
C VAL A 173 -6.42 -8.04 8.96
N ASN A 174 -7.58 -8.02 9.63
CA ASN A 174 -7.78 -7.46 10.97
C ASN A 174 -8.33 -8.46 12.00
N ALA A 175 -8.56 -9.70 11.58
CA ALA A 175 -9.04 -10.79 12.43
C ALA A 175 -8.70 -12.14 11.79
N ILE A 176 -8.76 -13.22 12.58
CA ILE A 176 -8.50 -14.60 12.10
C ILE A 176 -9.35 -14.95 10.86
N ASN A 177 -10.63 -14.58 10.89
CA ASN A 177 -11.57 -14.87 9.81
C ASN A 177 -11.35 -14.04 8.54
N SER A 178 -10.46 -13.04 8.55
CA SER A 178 -10.12 -12.20 7.39
C SER A 178 -8.83 -12.62 6.67
N THR A 179 -8.13 -13.67 7.15
CA THR A 179 -6.85 -14.14 6.57
C THR A 179 -6.95 -14.58 5.11
N PHE A 180 -8.15 -14.85 4.61
CA PHE A 180 -8.41 -15.11 3.19
C PHE A 180 -8.05 -13.92 2.29
N ALA A 181 -7.83 -12.72 2.86
CA ALA A 181 -7.41 -11.53 2.13
C ALA A 181 -5.91 -11.47 1.81
N ALA A 182 -5.08 -12.24 2.50
CA ALA A 182 -3.63 -12.21 2.31
C ALA A 182 -3.16 -12.42 0.86
N PRO A 183 -3.74 -13.35 0.05
CA PRO A 183 -3.37 -13.49 -1.36
C PRO A 183 -3.62 -12.24 -2.21
N TYR A 184 -4.66 -11.46 -1.89
CA TYR A 184 -4.99 -10.22 -2.64
C TYR A 184 -4.04 -9.10 -2.29
N ILE A 185 -3.73 -8.95 -1.00
CA ILE A 185 -2.74 -7.98 -0.53
C ILE A 185 -1.39 -8.24 -1.20
N LYS A 186 -0.97 -9.51 -1.25
CA LYS A 186 0.27 -9.91 -1.93
C LYS A 186 0.20 -9.69 -3.45
N ALA A 187 -0.95 -9.94 -4.08
CA ALA A 187 -1.15 -9.66 -5.50
C ALA A 187 -1.07 -8.15 -5.83
N VAL A 188 -1.62 -7.27 -4.97
CA VAL A 188 -1.50 -5.82 -5.14
C VAL A 188 -0.02 -5.39 -5.04
N GLY A 189 0.73 -5.91 -4.06
CA GLY A 189 2.16 -5.65 -3.94
C GLY A 189 2.96 -6.11 -5.17
N ARG A 190 2.72 -7.34 -5.63
CA ARG A 190 3.29 -7.88 -6.88
C ARG A 190 3.01 -6.95 -8.06
N ASP A 191 1.76 -6.54 -8.23
CA ASP A 191 1.31 -5.75 -9.37
C ASP A 191 1.90 -4.33 -9.34
N ILE A 192 2.04 -3.71 -8.16
CA ILE A 192 2.73 -2.42 -7.99
C ILE A 192 4.20 -2.52 -8.45
N LYS A 193 4.91 -3.58 -8.03
CA LYS A 193 6.30 -3.82 -8.44
C LYS A 193 6.43 -4.05 -9.94
N GLN A 194 5.51 -4.83 -10.53
CA GLN A 194 5.46 -5.04 -11.98
C GLN A 194 5.16 -3.74 -12.74
N PHE A 195 4.25 -2.90 -12.23
CA PHE A 195 3.92 -1.61 -12.82
C PHE A 195 5.12 -0.66 -12.80
N MET A 196 5.79 -0.50 -11.66
CA MET A 196 7.01 0.33 -11.58
C MET A 196 8.08 -0.15 -12.57
N LYS A 197 8.29 -1.47 -12.69
CA LYS A 197 9.23 -2.05 -13.65
C LYS A 197 8.81 -1.79 -15.11
N ALA A 198 7.56 -2.07 -15.46
CA ALA A 198 7.04 -1.90 -16.83
C ALA A 198 7.07 -0.44 -17.30
N ARG A 199 6.88 0.49 -16.37
CA ARG A 199 6.85 1.94 -16.61
C ARG A 199 8.20 2.61 -16.39
N ASN A 200 9.25 1.86 -16.04
CA ASN A 200 10.59 2.37 -15.72
C ASN A 200 10.57 3.49 -14.66
N LEU A 201 9.76 3.29 -13.63
CA LEU A 201 9.70 4.17 -12.46
C LEU A 201 10.82 3.82 -11.47
N ARG A 202 11.10 4.72 -10.53
CA ARG A 202 11.95 4.40 -9.38
C ARG A 202 11.36 3.20 -8.63
N ALA A 203 12.20 2.23 -8.30
CA ALA A 203 11.81 1.08 -7.49
C ALA A 203 11.64 1.49 -6.02
N VAL A 204 10.54 2.18 -5.72
CA VAL A 204 10.17 2.56 -4.36
C VAL A 204 9.76 1.28 -3.60
N PRO A 205 10.29 1.02 -2.40
CA PRO A 205 9.87 -0.13 -1.60
C PRO A 205 8.35 -0.18 -1.42
N SER A 206 7.73 -1.32 -1.71
CA SER A 206 6.29 -1.54 -1.49
C SER A 206 6.05 -2.69 -0.52
N GLY A 207 5.17 -2.47 0.45
CA GLY A 207 4.86 -3.44 1.48
C GLY A 207 3.52 -3.19 2.17
N TYR A 208 3.31 -3.74 3.35
CA TYR A 208 1.99 -3.80 3.99
C TYR A 208 2.04 -3.30 5.43
N SER A 209 0.97 -2.61 5.85
CA SER A 209 0.71 -2.23 7.24
C SER A 209 -0.36 -3.16 7.81
N ALA A 210 0.02 -4.01 8.76
CA ALA A 210 -0.88 -4.98 9.40
C ALA A 210 -1.47 -4.46 10.72
N ALA A 211 -2.65 -4.97 11.09
CA ALA A 211 -3.18 -4.84 12.44
C ALA A 211 -2.39 -5.73 13.43
N ASP A 212 -2.38 -5.41 14.72
CA ASP A 212 -1.78 -6.26 15.78
C ASP A 212 -2.66 -7.46 16.14
N VAL A 213 -2.96 -8.33 15.18
CA VAL A 213 -3.69 -9.57 15.44
C VAL A 213 -2.70 -10.65 15.86
N GLU A 214 -2.56 -10.85 17.17
CA GLU A 214 -1.54 -11.73 17.75
C GLU A 214 -1.49 -13.12 17.13
N GLU A 215 -2.65 -13.68 16.79
CA GLU A 215 -2.78 -15.03 16.27
C GLU A 215 -2.27 -15.21 14.84
N ASN A 216 -2.20 -14.13 14.04
CA ASN A 216 -1.88 -14.23 12.61
C ASN A 216 -0.86 -13.21 12.09
N ARG A 217 -0.43 -12.21 12.88
CA ARG A 217 0.50 -11.16 12.43
C ARG A 217 1.82 -11.73 11.91
N PHE A 218 2.37 -12.75 12.57
CA PHE A 218 3.63 -13.37 12.17
C PHE A 218 3.46 -14.22 10.90
N GLN A 219 2.35 -14.95 10.79
CA GLN A 219 1.98 -15.71 9.60
C GLN A 219 1.79 -14.76 8.42
N MET A 220 1.16 -13.60 8.62
CA MET A 220 1.03 -12.56 7.60
C MET A 220 2.40 -12.05 7.14
N ALA A 221 3.30 -11.74 8.08
CA ALA A 221 4.66 -11.33 7.77
C ALA A 221 5.42 -12.40 6.96
N GLN A 222 5.33 -13.67 7.37
CA GLN A 222 5.93 -14.80 6.66
C GLN A 222 5.33 -14.98 5.26
N TYR A 223 4.02 -14.89 5.12
CA TYR A 223 3.33 -15.09 3.84
C TYR A 223 3.69 -14.01 2.82
N LEU A 224 3.76 -12.75 3.25
CA LEU A 224 4.16 -11.63 2.40
C LEU A 224 5.62 -11.74 1.92
N ASN A 225 6.46 -12.49 2.62
CA ASN A 225 7.86 -12.71 2.25
C ASN A 225 8.17 -14.13 1.73
N CYS A 226 7.19 -15.01 1.59
CA CYS A 226 7.44 -16.31 0.98
C CYS A 226 7.28 -16.25 -0.55
N GLY A 227 7.66 -17.29 -1.29
CA GLY A 227 7.48 -17.34 -2.74
C GLY A 227 8.54 -16.58 -3.55
N GLY A 228 8.22 -16.20 -4.79
CA GLY A 228 9.15 -15.60 -5.75
C GLY A 228 9.44 -14.12 -5.49
N ASP A 229 10.64 -13.66 -5.86
CA ASP A 229 11.10 -12.28 -5.58
C ASP A 229 10.20 -11.17 -6.15
N ASP A 230 9.48 -11.45 -7.23
CA ASP A 230 8.57 -10.53 -7.89
C ASP A 230 7.25 -10.34 -7.13
N GLU A 231 6.89 -11.26 -6.24
CA GLU A 231 5.68 -11.19 -5.41
C GLU A 231 5.95 -10.97 -3.92
N ARG A 232 7.21 -11.07 -3.47
CA ARG A 232 7.57 -10.74 -2.10
C ARG A 232 7.43 -9.25 -1.84
N SER A 233 6.92 -8.94 -0.66
CA SER A 233 6.93 -7.59 -0.08
C SER A 233 8.38 -7.09 0.06
N ASP A 234 8.59 -5.78 0.00
CA ASP A 234 9.92 -5.18 0.23
C ASP A 234 10.14 -4.83 1.71
N PHE A 235 9.07 -4.77 2.51
CA PHE A 235 9.09 -4.59 3.96
C PHE A 235 7.79 -5.15 4.58
N PHE A 236 7.75 -5.27 5.91
CA PHE A 236 6.51 -5.50 6.66
C PHE A 236 6.42 -4.47 7.78
N ALA A 237 5.24 -3.92 8.01
CA ALA A 237 4.98 -3.08 9.16
C ALA A 237 3.68 -3.52 9.82
N PHE A 238 3.57 -3.23 11.10
CA PHE A 238 2.33 -3.45 11.82
C PHE A 238 2.16 -2.40 12.89
N ASN A 239 0.89 -2.12 13.19
CA ASN A 239 0.49 -1.21 14.24
C ASN A 239 0.74 -1.90 15.59
N ASP A 240 1.35 -1.22 16.56
CA ASP A 240 1.69 -1.81 17.85
C ASP A 240 1.45 -0.84 19.00
N TYR A 241 0.39 -1.12 19.77
CA TYR A 241 -0.03 -0.33 20.91
C TYR A 241 0.20 -1.06 22.24
N SER A 242 1.03 -2.12 22.28
CA SER A 242 1.19 -2.93 23.50
C SER A 242 2.02 -2.25 24.60
N TRP A 243 2.69 -1.14 24.28
CA TRP A 243 3.37 -0.30 25.25
C TRP A 243 2.46 0.82 25.78
N CYS A 244 1.81 0.60 26.92
CA CYS A 244 0.99 1.61 27.60
C CYS A 244 1.64 2.06 28.90
N ALA A 245 1.97 3.35 29.02
CA ALA A 245 2.67 3.92 30.17
C ALA A 245 1.97 3.69 31.52
N PRO A 246 2.70 3.48 32.63
CA PRO A 246 4.12 3.16 32.67
C PRO A 246 4.37 1.72 32.18
N SER A 247 5.35 1.56 31.30
CA SER A 247 5.74 0.26 30.75
C SER A 247 7.26 0.16 30.56
N ASP A 248 7.71 -1.04 30.20
CA ASP A 248 9.08 -1.36 29.82
C ASP A 248 9.09 -2.44 28.72
N PHE A 249 10.29 -2.86 28.31
CA PHE A 249 10.50 -3.82 27.22
C PHE A 249 9.83 -5.19 27.45
N GLN A 250 9.77 -5.64 28.70
CA GLN A 250 9.17 -6.92 29.06
C GLN A 250 7.66 -6.79 29.29
N LYS A 251 7.23 -5.73 30.00
CA LYS A 251 5.81 -5.48 30.30
C LYS A 251 4.99 -5.23 29.03
N SER A 252 5.56 -4.55 28.04
CA SER A 252 4.95 -4.36 26.72
C SER A 252 4.91 -5.63 25.87
N GLY A 253 5.69 -6.66 26.22
CA GLY A 253 5.89 -7.86 25.40
C GLY A 253 6.75 -7.66 24.16
N TRP A 254 7.42 -6.51 24.03
CA TRP A 254 8.33 -6.23 22.91
C TRP A 254 9.54 -7.18 22.89
N ASP A 255 9.98 -7.67 24.05
CA ASP A 255 10.99 -8.72 24.16
C ASP A 255 10.61 -10.00 23.38
N LYS A 256 9.36 -10.45 23.53
CA LYS A 256 8.82 -11.61 22.82
C LYS A 256 8.67 -11.32 21.32
N LYS A 257 8.23 -10.11 20.95
CA LYS A 257 8.11 -9.69 19.55
C LYS A 257 9.48 -9.66 18.87
N VAL A 258 10.51 -9.07 19.50
CA VAL A 258 11.90 -9.11 19.01
C VAL A 258 12.39 -10.54 18.83
N GLN A 259 12.13 -11.43 19.81
CA GLN A 259 12.52 -12.83 19.70
C GLN A 259 11.85 -13.50 18.49
N GLN A 260 10.54 -13.31 18.32
CA GLN A 260 9.73 -13.88 17.25
C GLN A 260 10.18 -13.41 15.86
N TYR A 261 10.49 -12.12 15.71
CA TYR A 261 10.90 -11.52 14.43
C TYR A 261 12.42 -11.50 14.22
N SER A 262 13.21 -12.07 15.13
CA SER A 262 14.67 -12.01 15.08
C SER A 262 15.29 -12.52 13.77
N SER A 263 14.67 -13.51 13.12
CA SER A 263 15.10 -14.05 11.82
C SER A 263 14.29 -13.53 10.63
N TYR A 264 13.44 -12.52 10.82
CA TYR A 264 12.63 -11.97 9.74
C TYR A 264 13.53 -11.23 8.74
N PRO A 265 13.43 -11.54 7.43
CA PRO A 265 14.46 -11.16 6.46
C PRO A 265 14.18 -9.84 5.74
N LEU A 266 13.02 -9.22 5.96
CA LEU A 266 12.67 -7.93 5.38
C LEU A 266 12.74 -6.84 6.45
N PRO A 267 12.92 -5.56 6.05
CA PRO A 267 12.71 -4.43 6.95
C PRO A 267 11.39 -4.55 7.69
N LEU A 268 11.47 -4.45 9.01
CA LEU A 268 10.33 -4.44 9.91
C LEU A 268 10.29 -3.10 10.65
N PHE A 269 9.13 -2.47 10.78
CA PHE A 269 8.97 -1.27 11.60
C PHE A 269 7.56 -1.17 12.14
N LEU A 270 7.35 -0.31 13.14
CA LEU A 270 6.02 -0.05 13.67
C LEU A 270 5.36 1.02 12.80
N SER A 271 4.34 0.64 12.03
CA SER A 271 3.60 1.58 11.19
C SER A 271 2.79 2.57 12.01
N GLU A 272 2.44 2.19 13.24
CA GLU A 272 1.82 3.03 14.26
C GLU A 272 2.28 2.55 15.64
N TYR A 273 2.50 3.48 16.58
CA TYR A 273 2.66 3.21 18.00
C TYR A 273 2.19 4.40 18.85
N GLY A 274 2.09 4.21 20.16
CA GLY A 274 1.83 5.29 21.13
C GLY A 274 0.50 5.14 21.84
N CYS A 275 0.33 4.05 22.59
CA CYS A 275 -0.89 3.73 23.34
C CYS A 275 -1.37 4.89 24.21
N ASN A 276 -2.65 5.27 24.08
CA ASN A 276 -3.25 6.37 24.83
C ASN A 276 -4.20 5.94 25.96
N THR A 277 -4.21 4.66 26.37
CA THR A 277 -5.02 4.18 27.51
C THR A 277 -4.66 4.92 28.81
N ASN A 278 -3.39 5.28 28.95
CA ASN A 278 -2.87 6.15 30.00
C ASN A 278 -2.25 7.39 29.38
N LYS A 279 -1.91 8.40 30.21
CA LYS A 279 -1.14 9.56 29.75
C LYS A 279 0.17 9.07 29.11
N ARG A 280 0.41 9.46 27.86
CA ARG A 280 1.61 9.07 27.11
C ARG A 280 2.84 9.74 27.71
N ASP A 281 3.84 8.92 28.03
CA ASP A 281 5.19 9.37 28.40
C ASP A 281 6.21 9.15 27.26
N PHE A 282 5.81 8.42 26.21
CA PHE A 282 6.62 8.01 25.07
C PHE A 282 7.92 7.29 25.46
N GLY A 283 7.92 6.57 26.60
CA GLY A 283 9.07 5.78 27.06
C GLY A 283 9.51 4.67 26.09
N GLU A 284 8.60 4.22 25.22
CA GLU A 284 8.86 3.27 24.15
C GLU A 284 9.89 3.78 23.13
N VAL A 285 10.01 5.10 22.94
CA VAL A 285 10.95 5.70 21.97
C VAL A 285 12.38 5.29 22.30
N ALA A 286 12.80 5.41 23.56
CA ALA A 286 14.15 5.04 23.97
C ALA A 286 14.46 3.56 23.69
N THR A 287 13.45 2.68 23.86
CA THR A 287 13.60 1.24 23.61
C THR A 287 13.61 0.93 22.11
N LEU A 288 12.73 1.56 21.32
CA LEU A 288 12.58 1.35 19.87
C LEU A 288 13.90 1.63 19.11
N TYR A 289 14.68 2.61 19.56
CA TYR A 289 15.98 2.96 18.98
C TYR A 289 17.17 2.41 19.79
N SER A 290 16.98 1.39 20.62
CA SER A 290 18.07 0.73 21.36
C SER A 290 18.60 -0.52 20.65
N ASP A 291 19.72 -1.06 21.12
CA ASP A 291 20.29 -2.34 20.68
C ASP A 291 19.33 -3.53 20.88
N LYS A 292 18.40 -3.44 21.82
CA LYS A 292 17.34 -4.44 22.04
C LYS A 292 16.40 -4.59 20.84
N MET A 293 16.16 -3.52 20.09
CA MET A 293 15.17 -3.47 19.01
C MET A 293 15.81 -3.41 17.63
N THR A 294 16.90 -2.68 17.48
CA THR A 294 17.43 -2.26 16.18
C THR A 294 17.96 -3.39 15.30
N ALA A 295 18.30 -4.57 15.83
CA ALA A 295 18.63 -5.73 14.99
C ALA A 295 17.43 -6.25 14.17
N VAL A 296 16.21 -5.94 14.63
CA VAL A 296 14.95 -6.44 14.08
C VAL A 296 14.12 -5.31 13.49
N TYR A 297 13.98 -4.20 14.21
CA TYR A 297 13.13 -3.07 13.83
C TYR A 297 13.94 -1.92 13.23
N SER A 298 13.34 -1.25 12.25
CA SER A 298 13.87 -0.08 11.55
C SER A 298 13.18 1.21 12.01
N GLY A 299 12.74 1.26 13.28
CA GLY A 299 12.07 2.40 13.89
C GLY A 299 10.54 2.33 13.81
N GLY A 300 9.87 3.48 13.73
CA GLY A 300 8.41 3.53 13.64
C GLY A 300 7.81 4.94 13.60
N LEU A 301 6.48 5.00 13.48
CA LEU A 301 5.69 6.22 13.43
C LEU A 301 4.73 6.31 14.63
N SER A 302 4.72 7.46 15.31
CA SER A 302 3.78 7.71 16.40
C SER A 302 2.42 8.11 15.83
N TYR A 303 1.36 7.48 16.33
CA TYR A 303 -0.02 7.79 15.98
C TYR A 303 -0.60 8.80 17.00
N GLU A 304 -1.07 9.99 16.63
CA GLU A 304 -1.04 10.63 15.30
C GLU A 304 -0.86 12.15 15.45
N TYR A 305 -0.61 12.87 14.35
CA TYR A 305 -0.38 14.32 14.38
C TYR A 305 -1.61 15.10 14.83
N SER A 306 -2.74 14.95 14.15
CA SER A 306 -3.95 15.75 14.37
C SER A 306 -4.90 15.09 15.37
N GLN A 307 -5.42 15.86 16.31
CA GLN A 307 -6.39 15.40 17.29
C GLN A 307 -7.74 15.07 16.64
N GLY A 308 -8.09 13.79 16.66
CA GLY A 308 -9.42 13.28 16.36
C GLY A 308 -10.23 12.92 17.61
N ALA A 309 -11.40 12.31 17.40
CA ALA A 309 -12.25 11.80 18.49
C ALA A 309 -11.59 10.66 19.30
N ASN A 310 -10.60 10.00 18.70
CA ASN A 310 -9.79 8.91 19.27
C ASN A 310 -8.75 9.38 20.31
N LYS A 311 -8.51 10.71 20.41
CA LYS A 311 -7.60 11.35 21.37
C LYS A 311 -6.12 10.93 21.25
N TYR A 312 -5.62 10.77 20.04
CA TYR A 312 -4.21 10.46 19.77
C TYR A 312 -3.36 11.65 19.31
N GLY A 313 -3.97 12.80 19.07
CA GLY A 313 -3.33 13.96 18.45
C GLY A 313 -2.19 14.56 19.27
N LEU A 314 -1.20 15.08 18.54
CA LEU A 314 -0.16 15.97 19.08
C LEU A 314 -0.59 17.44 18.98
N VAL A 315 -1.46 17.76 18.03
CA VAL A 315 -1.99 19.10 17.82
C VAL A 315 -3.49 19.08 17.57
N GLN A 316 -4.19 20.11 18.00
CA GLN A 316 -5.57 20.38 17.58
C GLN A 316 -5.53 21.36 16.39
N ILE A 317 -6.17 20.97 15.29
CA ILE A 317 -6.37 21.84 14.12
C ILE A 317 -7.78 22.39 14.19
N ASP A 318 -7.94 23.71 14.18
CA ASP A 318 -9.26 24.33 14.16
C ASP A 318 -9.81 24.47 12.73
N ASN A 319 -11.05 24.96 12.61
CA ASN A 319 -11.73 25.12 11.31
C ASN A 319 -11.05 26.15 10.38
N SER A 320 -10.25 27.08 10.93
CA SER A 320 -9.46 28.04 10.16
C SER A 320 -8.11 27.46 9.70
N GLY A 321 -7.76 26.27 10.19
CA GLY A 321 -6.45 25.67 10.01
C GLY A 321 -5.40 26.19 10.98
N SER A 322 -5.78 26.86 12.07
CA SER A 322 -4.84 27.22 13.14
C SER A 322 -4.50 25.99 13.98
N ILE A 323 -3.29 26.01 14.56
CA ILE A 323 -2.76 24.91 15.36
C ILE A 323 -2.67 25.32 16.83
N GLU A 324 -3.33 24.54 17.68
CA GLU A 324 -3.09 24.50 19.12
C GLU A 324 -2.22 23.27 19.45
N GLU A 325 -1.10 23.47 20.14
CA GLU A 325 -0.25 22.38 20.58
C GLU A 325 -0.87 21.65 21.78
N LEU A 326 -0.94 20.31 21.71
CA LEU A 326 -1.38 19.49 22.83
C LEU A 326 -0.18 19.04 23.67
N PRO A 327 -0.38 18.64 24.94
CA PRO A 327 0.72 18.25 25.83
C PRO A 327 1.65 17.17 25.25
N ASP A 328 1.09 16.22 24.52
CA ASP A 328 1.82 15.07 23.98
C ASP A 328 2.84 15.47 22.90
N LEU A 329 2.68 16.61 22.22
CA LEU A 329 3.68 17.14 21.29
C LEU A 329 5.01 17.42 22.01
N ALA A 330 4.94 18.07 23.18
CA ALA A 330 6.12 18.41 23.96
C ALA A 330 6.79 17.15 24.54
N VAL A 331 5.99 16.18 25.00
CA VAL A 331 6.51 14.92 25.55
C VAL A 331 7.18 14.09 24.46
N LEU A 332 6.56 13.93 23.28
CA LEU A 332 7.15 13.19 22.16
C LEU A 332 8.42 13.87 21.63
N ALA A 333 8.40 15.21 21.47
CA ALA A 333 9.58 15.97 21.06
C ALA A 333 10.74 15.78 22.03
N ALA A 334 10.47 15.77 23.34
CA ALA A 334 11.48 15.49 24.35
C ALA A 334 12.01 14.04 24.27
N ALA A 335 11.12 13.06 24.10
CA ALA A 335 11.51 11.65 23.95
C ALA A 335 12.41 11.43 22.72
N PHE A 336 12.07 12.02 21.58
CA PHE A 336 12.91 11.97 20.38
C PHE A 336 14.23 12.72 20.55
N LYS A 337 14.23 13.89 21.18
CA LYS A 337 15.45 14.67 21.45
C LYS A 337 16.41 13.91 22.38
N ASN A 338 15.88 13.24 23.39
CA ASN A 338 16.65 12.48 24.38
C ASN A 338 17.10 11.11 23.85
N THR A 339 16.61 10.69 22.69
CA THR A 339 16.95 9.42 22.05
C THR A 339 17.66 9.69 20.72
N PRO A 340 19.01 9.77 20.69
CA PRO A 340 19.76 9.90 19.44
C PRO A 340 19.44 8.75 18.47
N MET A 341 19.55 9.02 17.16
CA MET A 341 19.44 7.93 16.18
C MET A 341 20.61 6.93 16.37
N PRO A 342 20.35 5.61 16.24
CA PRO A 342 21.41 4.62 16.37
C PRO A 342 22.49 4.84 15.31
N SER A 343 23.75 4.61 15.70
CA SER A 343 24.87 4.65 14.76
C SER A 343 25.14 3.27 14.14
N GLY A 344 25.78 3.28 12.97
CA GLY A 344 26.22 2.06 12.30
C GLY A 344 25.08 1.19 11.75
N PRO A 345 25.35 -0.10 11.48
CA PRO A 345 24.40 -1.00 10.83
C PRO A 345 23.29 -1.52 11.77
N GLY A 346 23.40 -1.31 13.09
CA GLY A 346 22.42 -1.76 14.09
C GLY A 346 22.10 -3.25 14.06
N GLY A 347 23.06 -4.11 13.70
CA GLY A 347 22.86 -5.56 13.68
C GLY A 347 21.92 -6.09 12.60
N TYR A 348 21.64 -5.31 11.54
CA TYR A 348 20.82 -5.80 10.42
C TYR A 348 21.46 -7.03 9.76
N LYS A 349 20.61 -7.87 9.17
CA LYS A 349 20.97 -9.11 8.48
C LYS A 349 20.97 -8.85 6.98
N SER A 350 22.13 -9.01 6.33
CA SER A 350 22.30 -8.74 4.90
C SER A 350 21.98 -9.94 4.00
N ASP A 351 22.07 -11.16 4.51
CA ASP A 351 22.00 -12.44 3.78
C ASP A 351 20.69 -13.21 4.01
N ALA A 352 19.61 -12.49 4.26
CA ALA A 352 18.37 -13.07 4.75
C ALA A 352 17.55 -13.74 3.62
N LYS A 353 17.24 -15.02 3.79
CA LYS A 353 16.49 -15.82 2.80
C LYS A 353 14.99 -15.55 2.87
N ALA A 354 14.27 -15.80 1.77
CA ALA A 354 12.81 -15.78 1.76
C ALA A 354 12.22 -16.67 2.85
N SER A 355 11.09 -16.25 3.42
CA SER A 355 10.39 -17.00 4.46
C SER A 355 9.75 -18.25 3.87
N ASN A 356 9.58 -19.29 4.68
CA ASN A 356 8.64 -20.35 4.34
C ASN A 356 7.21 -19.80 4.39
N CYS A 357 6.36 -20.20 3.44
CA CYS A 357 4.95 -19.86 3.53
C CYS A 357 4.32 -20.55 4.75
N PRO A 358 3.45 -19.86 5.52
CA PRO A 358 2.75 -20.48 6.62
C PRO A 358 1.89 -21.65 6.13
N THR A 359 1.83 -22.71 6.93
CA THR A 359 0.87 -23.80 6.71
C THR A 359 -0.51 -23.37 7.19
N ALA A 360 -1.57 -23.82 6.51
CA ALA A 360 -2.93 -23.55 6.94
C ALA A 360 -3.20 -24.10 8.34
N SER A 361 -3.96 -23.33 9.13
CA SER A 361 -4.37 -23.67 10.49
C SER A 361 -5.72 -23.02 10.82
N ASN A 362 -6.21 -23.20 12.04
CA ASN A 362 -7.38 -22.46 12.54
C ASN A 362 -7.15 -20.94 12.62
N GLN A 363 -5.90 -20.48 12.68
CA GLN A 363 -5.51 -19.07 12.73
C GLN A 363 -5.12 -18.50 11.36
N TRP A 364 -4.92 -19.35 10.35
CA TRP A 364 -4.42 -18.99 9.03
C TRP A 364 -5.09 -19.81 7.92
N SER A 365 -5.96 -19.19 7.12
CA SER A 365 -6.79 -19.92 6.15
C SER A 365 -6.14 -20.15 4.77
N VAL A 366 -4.96 -19.59 4.49
CA VAL A 366 -4.33 -19.70 3.16
C VAL A 366 -3.63 -21.05 3.01
N THR A 367 -4.03 -21.83 2.00
CA THR A 367 -3.61 -23.23 1.81
C THR A 367 -2.54 -23.44 0.74
N ASN A 368 -2.28 -22.44 -0.11
CA ASN A 368 -1.29 -22.53 -1.18
C ASN A 368 -0.71 -21.15 -1.52
N THR A 369 0.26 -21.13 -2.44
CA THR A 369 0.99 -19.93 -2.84
C THR A 369 0.46 -19.27 -4.11
N SER A 370 -0.65 -19.78 -4.68
CA SER A 370 -1.25 -19.15 -5.86
C SER A 370 -1.80 -17.79 -5.46
N LEU A 371 -1.61 -16.81 -6.33
CA LEU A 371 -2.13 -15.47 -6.15
C LEU A 371 -3.25 -15.19 -7.17
N PRO A 372 -4.19 -14.29 -6.84
CA PRO A 372 -5.07 -13.70 -7.83
C PRO A 372 -4.28 -13.23 -9.05
N ILE A 373 -4.72 -13.65 -10.24
CA ILE A 373 -4.19 -13.13 -11.49
C ILE A 373 -4.66 -11.68 -11.60
N MET A 374 -3.77 -10.78 -12.02
CA MET A 374 -4.12 -9.39 -12.26
C MET A 374 -5.39 -9.28 -13.13
N PRO A 375 -6.35 -8.40 -12.78
CA PRO A 375 -7.54 -8.19 -13.58
C PRO A 375 -7.18 -7.96 -15.05
N LYS A 376 -7.83 -8.67 -15.98
CA LYS A 376 -7.44 -8.68 -17.40
C LYS A 376 -7.35 -7.27 -18.00
N ASN A 377 -8.29 -6.41 -17.63
CA ASN A 377 -8.34 -5.03 -18.11
C ASN A 377 -7.28 -4.12 -17.45
N ALA A 378 -6.69 -4.51 -16.31
CA ALA A 378 -5.62 -3.74 -15.68
C ALA A 378 -4.28 -3.88 -16.43
N ALA A 379 -4.09 -4.95 -17.20
CA ALA A 379 -2.87 -5.18 -17.97
C ALA A 379 -2.54 -4.04 -18.96
N GLN A 380 -3.55 -3.30 -19.41
CA GLN A 380 -3.36 -2.15 -20.30
C GLN A 380 -2.52 -1.03 -19.63
N TYR A 381 -2.65 -0.85 -18.31
CA TYR A 381 -1.95 0.21 -17.58
C TYR A 381 -0.43 -0.02 -17.55
N MET A 382 0.01 -1.27 -17.58
CA MET A 382 1.44 -1.62 -17.66
C MET A 382 2.11 -1.01 -18.88
N THR A 383 1.39 -0.89 -20.00
CA THR A 383 1.92 -0.31 -21.24
C THR A 383 1.59 1.17 -21.36
N ASN A 384 0.35 1.55 -21.05
CA ASN A 384 -0.18 2.89 -21.34
C ASN A 384 0.11 3.92 -20.22
N GLY A 385 0.52 3.46 -19.04
CA GLY A 385 0.43 4.25 -17.80
C GLY A 385 -0.98 4.15 -17.20
N ALA A 386 -1.12 4.60 -15.96
CA ALA A 386 -2.41 4.53 -15.26
C ALA A 386 -3.46 5.49 -15.83
N GLY A 387 -3.00 6.56 -16.50
CA GLY A 387 -3.85 7.68 -16.89
C GLY A 387 -4.16 8.58 -15.69
N PRO A 388 -5.10 9.53 -15.84
CA PRO A 388 -5.53 10.38 -14.73
C PRO A 388 -6.13 9.54 -13.60
N GLY A 389 -5.68 9.80 -12.37
CA GLY A 389 -6.24 9.18 -11.19
C GLY A 389 -7.67 9.65 -10.93
N PRO A 390 -8.52 8.82 -10.31
CA PRO A 390 -9.90 9.19 -10.02
C PRO A 390 -10.04 10.28 -8.93
N GLY A 391 -9.00 10.50 -8.13
CA GLY A 391 -9.03 11.41 -6.98
C GLY A 391 -10.01 10.98 -5.89
N PHE A 392 -10.32 11.90 -4.97
CA PHE A 392 -11.34 11.65 -3.92
C PHE A 392 -12.77 11.90 -4.37
N ASN A 393 -12.93 12.74 -5.39
CA ASN A 393 -14.23 13.05 -5.96
C ASN A 393 -14.77 11.82 -6.68
N LYS A 394 -16.09 11.63 -6.59
CA LYS A 394 -16.76 10.50 -7.23
C LYS A 394 -16.57 10.62 -8.75
N ASP A 395 -15.83 9.69 -9.35
CA ASP A 395 -15.94 9.46 -10.79
C ASP A 395 -17.44 9.24 -11.07
N PRO A 396 -18.09 10.08 -11.92
CA PRO A 396 -19.51 9.91 -12.22
C PRO A 396 -19.85 8.51 -12.74
N LYS A 397 -18.88 7.83 -13.35
CA LYS A 397 -18.99 6.44 -13.80
C LYS A 397 -19.02 5.45 -12.62
N TYR A 398 -18.37 5.78 -11.50
CA TYR A 398 -18.19 4.92 -10.33
C TYR A 398 -18.50 5.68 -9.03
N PRO A 399 -19.77 6.04 -8.79
CA PRO A 399 -20.15 6.90 -7.67
C PRO A 399 -19.93 6.26 -6.28
N ASN A 400 -19.71 4.95 -6.24
CA ASN A 400 -19.42 4.16 -5.04
C ASN A 400 -17.97 3.66 -4.99
N GLY A 401 -17.07 4.26 -5.79
CA GLY A 401 -15.68 3.84 -5.89
C GLY A 401 -15.48 2.51 -6.60
N SER A 402 -14.39 1.81 -6.33
CA SER A 402 -13.98 0.62 -7.09
C SER A 402 -14.73 -0.66 -6.75
N GLN A 403 -15.52 -0.69 -5.67
CA GLN A 403 -15.98 -1.93 -5.01
C GLN A 403 -16.69 -2.93 -5.94
N TRP A 404 -17.41 -2.43 -6.95
CA TRP A 404 -18.16 -3.23 -7.95
C TRP A 404 -18.03 -2.68 -9.37
N ALA A 405 -17.00 -1.86 -9.61
CA ALA A 405 -16.90 -0.98 -10.77
C ALA A 405 -16.26 -1.61 -12.02
N GLY A 406 -15.60 -2.75 -11.86
CA GLY A 406 -14.79 -3.38 -12.91
C GLY A 406 -14.97 -4.89 -13.01
N THR A 407 -14.18 -5.50 -13.88
CA THR A 407 -14.07 -6.93 -14.03
C THR A 407 -13.01 -7.47 -13.06
N PRO A 408 -13.40 -8.28 -12.06
CA PRO A 408 -12.45 -8.78 -11.08
C PRO A 408 -11.46 -9.77 -11.69
N THR A 409 -10.48 -10.18 -10.88
CA THR A 409 -9.54 -11.26 -11.23
C THR A 409 -10.23 -12.47 -11.89
N PRO A 410 -9.65 -13.03 -12.98
CA PRO A 410 -10.21 -14.19 -13.66
C PRO A 410 -10.02 -15.51 -12.87
N GLY A 411 -9.21 -15.49 -11.81
CA GLY A 411 -8.90 -16.67 -11.02
C GLY A 411 -7.54 -16.56 -10.36
N PHE A 412 -7.03 -17.70 -9.89
CA PHE A 412 -5.74 -17.82 -9.23
C PHE A 412 -4.73 -18.49 -10.16
N GLY A 413 -3.47 -18.05 -10.10
CA GLY A 413 -2.38 -18.59 -10.91
C GLY A 413 -1.11 -18.83 -10.07
N ALA A 414 -0.24 -19.69 -10.58
CA ALA A 414 1.04 -19.98 -9.96
C ALA A 414 1.99 -18.77 -10.02
N VAL A 415 2.90 -18.72 -9.04
CA VAL A 415 4.00 -17.75 -8.94
C VAL A 415 4.81 -17.76 -10.24
N GLY A 416 4.99 -16.59 -10.88
CA GLY A 416 5.74 -16.46 -12.12
C GLY A 416 4.94 -16.60 -13.43
N ALA A 417 3.63 -16.83 -13.38
CA ALA A 417 2.76 -16.71 -14.57
C ALA A 417 2.53 -15.22 -14.89
N SER A 418 3.59 -14.52 -15.33
CA SER A 418 3.39 -13.30 -16.10
C SER A 418 2.49 -13.65 -17.27
N SER A 419 1.45 -12.86 -17.50
CA SER A 419 0.56 -13.00 -18.65
C SER A 419 1.33 -12.76 -19.95
N SER A 420 2.09 -13.75 -20.40
CA SER A 420 2.51 -13.86 -21.79
C SER A 420 1.23 -14.00 -22.61
N SER A 421 0.91 -12.98 -23.39
CA SER A 421 -0.15 -12.98 -24.38
C SER A 421 0.01 -14.18 -25.31
N SER A 422 -0.78 -15.23 -25.12
CA SER A 422 -0.87 -16.33 -26.08
C SER A 422 -1.66 -15.86 -27.30
N SER A 423 -0.93 -15.35 -28.28
CA SER A 423 -1.39 -15.32 -29.67
C SER A 423 -1.44 -16.77 -30.16
N GLY A 424 -2.60 -17.41 -30.01
CA GLY A 424 -2.84 -18.75 -30.53
C GLY A 424 -2.81 -18.76 -32.06
N LYS A 425 -1.65 -19.08 -32.64
CA LYS A 425 -1.57 -19.63 -33.99
C LYS A 425 -1.70 -21.14 -33.88
N SER A 426 -2.82 -21.66 -34.38
CA SER A 426 -3.07 -23.08 -34.61
C SER A 426 -1.99 -23.64 -35.55
N GLY A 427 -1.16 -24.55 -35.04
CA GLY A 427 -0.19 -25.33 -35.79
C GLY A 427 -0.54 -26.81 -35.62
N ASN A 428 -1.17 -27.36 -36.65
CA ASN A 428 -1.51 -28.77 -36.78
C ASN A 428 -0.23 -29.61 -36.76
N ASN A 429 -0.10 -30.58 -35.85
CA ASN A 429 0.86 -31.66 -36.06
C ASN A 429 0.31 -33.00 -35.54
N THR A 430 0.09 -33.88 -36.50
CA THR A 430 -0.30 -35.28 -36.36
C THR A 430 0.88 -36.13 -35.91
N GLY A 431 0.69 -37.01 -34.93
CA GLY A 431 1.68 -38.05 -34.65
C GLY A 431 1.41 -38.93 -33.42
N GLY A 432 0.92 -40.15 -33.66
CA GLY A 432 1.46 -41.36 -33.01
C GLY A 432 0.97 -41.71 -31.60
N ALA A 433 0.04 -42.65 -31.52
CA ALA A 433 -0.46 -43.30 -30.31
C ALA A 433 0.58 -44.11 -29.53
N LYS A 434 0.37 -44.25 -28.22
CA LYS A 434 0.53 -45.53 -27.48
C LYS A 434 -0.43 -45.60 -26.27
N LYS A 435 -1.19 -46.70 -26.22
CA LYS A 435 -2.19 -47.07 -25.21
C LYS A 435 -1.56 -47.83 -24.04
N SER A 436 -2.06 -47.58 -22.83
CA SER A 436 -2.24 -48.52 -21.71
C SER A 436 -3.09 -47.78 -20.66
N GLY A 437 -4.20 -48.23 -20.08
CA GLY A 437 -4.89 -49.52 -20.01
C GLY A 437 -5.40 -49.70 -18.56
N GLY A 438 -6.68 -49.38 -18.30
CA GLY A 438 -7.48 -49.71 -17.08
C GLY A 438 -7.15 -48.89 -15.81
N VAL A 439 -8.06 -48.56 -14.89
CA VAL A 439 -9.40 -49.05 -14.53
C VAL A 439 -10.19 -47.94 -13.82
N VAL A 440 -11.51 -47.91 -14.02
CA VAL A 440 -12.54 -47.01 -13.43
C VAL A 440 -13.25 -47.73 -12.28
N PRO A 441 -13.73 -47.01 -11.24
CA PRO A 441 -15.17 -47.05 -10.93
C PRO A 441 -15.72 -45.64 -10.57
N SER A 442 -16.60 -45.06 -11.40
CA SER A 442 -18.07 -45.01 -11.24
C SER A 442 -18.58 -44.38 -9.94
N ALA A 443 -19.03 -43.14 -10.05
CA ALA A 443 -19.89 -42.44 -9.09
C ALA A 443 -21.34 -42.99 -9.10
N PRO A 444 -22.16 -42.61 -8.11
CA PRO A 444 -23.50 -42.16 -8.47
C PRO A 444 -23.98 -40.88 -7.75
N ALA A 445 -24.68 -40.08 -8.56
CA ALA A 445 -25.94 -39.37 -8.30
C ALA A 445 -26.08 -38.33 -7.18
N ARG A 446 -26.25 -37.09 -7.66
CA ARG A 446 -27.12 -35.98 -7.22
C ARG A 446 -28.23 -36.32 -6.22
N VAL A 447 -28.35 -35.50 -5.17
CA VAL A 447 -29.63 -35.12 -4.55
C VAL A 447 -29.63 -33.62 -4.24
N THR A 448 -30.82 -33.06 -4.39
CA THR A 448 -31.30 -31.69 -4.50
C THR A 448 -31.25 -30.83 -3.23
N TRP A 449 -31.31 -29.51 -3.49
CA TRP A 449 -31.54 -28.37 -2.61
C TRP A 449 -32.50 -28.56 -1.42
N LEU A 450 -32.15 -27.96 -0.29
CA LEU A 450 -33.10 -27.47 0.70
C LEU A 450 -32.59 -26.15 1.31
N ILE A 451 -33.38 -25.11 1.04
CA ILE A 451 -33.30 -23.76 1.60
C ILE A 451 -33.88 -23.81 3.01
N LEU A 452 -33.21 -23.23 3.99
CA LEU A 452 -33.85 -22.80 5.22
C LEU A 452 -33.27 -21.47 5.67
N ALA A 453 -34.14 -20.47 5.64
CA ALA A 453 -33.93 -19.12 6.09
C ALA A 453 -33.77 -19.08 7.62
N SER A 454 -32.88 -18.21 8.10
CA SER A 454 -33.04 -17.56 9.40
C SER A 454 -32.53 -16.13 9.26
N ALA A 455 -33.48 -15.23 9.04
CA ALA A 455 -33.33 -13.80 9.21
C ALA A 455 -33.59 -13.46 10.67
N LEU A 456 -32.71 -12.63 11.26
CA LEU A 456 -32.84 -11.79 12.46
C LEU A 456 -31.39 -11.39 12.79
N GLY A 457 -30.85 -10.23 12.44
CA GLY A 457 -31.40 -8.90 12.51
C GLY A 457 -30.64 -8.17 13.60
N PHE A 458 -29.55 -7.47 13.28
CA PHE A 458 -29.00 -6.41 14.13
C PHE A 458 -28.36 -5.31 13.30
N ALA A 459 -28.67 -4.10 13.73
CA ALA A 459 -28.63 -2.87 13.00
C ALA A 459 -27.23 -2.29 12.81
N PHE A 460 -27.11 -1.55 11.70
CA PHE A 460 -26.28 -0.36 11.50
C PHE A 460 -25.60 0.20 12.76
N ARG A 461 -24.27 0.39 12.65
CA ARG A 461 -23.60 1.64 13.03
C ARG A 461 -22.28 1.76 12.28
N PHE A 462 -22.30 2.59 11.25
CA PHE A 462 -21.12 3.29 10.77
C PHE A 462 -20.69 4.28 11.85
N LEU A 463 -19.44 4.19 12.29
CA LEU A 463 -18.59 5.32 12.65
C LEU A 463 -17.15 4.90 12.38
#